data_AF-A0A2N3IAN9-F1
#
_entry.id   AF-A0A2N3IAN9-F1
#
_cell.length_a   1.000
_cell.length_b   1.000
_cell.length_c   1.000
_cell.angle_alpha   90.00
_cell.angle_beta   90.00
_cell.angle_gamma   90.00
#
_symmetry.space_group_name_H-M   'P 1'
#
loop_
_entity.id
_entity.type
_entity.pdbx_description
1 polymer ?
#
loop_
_entity_poly.entity_id
_entity_poly.type
_entity_poly.pdbx_seq_one_letter_code
_entity_poly.pdbx_strand_id
1 'polypeptide(L)'
;MTKIFSFAMFLLLSGSVALAQPSKKGVKSNSGSRNNSAATPEKVADELCNCINNFFNQYHPSIRQYIDDMLSLGEEKALEKFQNYLMSLPENEQKKAVDDAQKFSKDVEAGKLNICIDKFKNSASKMTEAQAQRVLDELEKSPACKLVDDLIKLGIQKEEKK
;
A
#
# COMPACT_ATOMS: atom_id res chain seq x y z
N MET A 1 -19.52 -7.59 8.15
CA MET A 1 -18.34 -8.11 7.40
C MET A 1 -17.32 -6.99 7.32
N THR A 2 -16.53 -6.76 8.37
CA THR A 2 -15.81 -5.48 8.52
C THR A 2 -14.46 -5.68 9.20
N LYS A 3 -13.46 -6.20 8.48
CA LYS A 3 -12.08 -6.37 9.00
C LYS A 3 -10.95 -6.20 7.97
N ILE A 4 -11.18 -5.52 6.84
CA ILE A 4 -10.11 -5.40 5.81
C ILE A 4 -9.26 -4.12 5.93
N PHE A 5 -9.69 -3.09 6.68
CA PHE A 5 -9.00 -1.79 6.69
C PHE A 5 -8.73 -1.22 8.09
N SER A 6 -8.23 -2.03 9.04
CA SER A 6 -7.62 -1.54 10.29
C SER A 6 -6.10 -1.59 10.16
N PHE A 7 -5.55 -0.68 9.35
CA PHE A 7 -4.12 -0.68 9.05
C PHE A 7 -3.42 0.64 9.43
N ALA A 8 -4.18 1.72 9.67
CA ALA A 8 -3.60 2.99 10.09
C ALA A 8 -3.33 3.03 11.62
N MET A 9 -4.10 2.30 12.43
CA MET A 9 -3.97 2.33 13.89
C MET A 9 -2.70 1.65 14.46
N PHE A 10 -2.00 0.78 13.71
CA PHE A 10 -0.86 0.04 14.29
C PHE A 10 0.49 0.75 14.17
N LEU A 11 0.56 1.88 13.44
CA LEU A 11 1.80 2.65 13.28
C LEU A 11 1.98 3.75 14.34
N LEU A 12 0.97 4.02 15.18
CA LEU A 12 1.02 5.13 16.15
C LEU A 12 0.95 4.73 17.64
N LEU A 13 0.90 3.44 17.99
CA LEU A 13 0.53 3.01 19.36
C LEU A 13 1.43 1.97 20.05
N SER A 14 2.72 1.89 19.74
CA SER A 14 3.67 1.07 20.50
C SER A 14 4.90 1.84 20.98
N GLY A 15 4.64 3.02 21.56
CA GLY A 15 5.59 3.71 22.44
C GLY A 15 5.56 3.10 23.85
N SER A 16 6.51 2.22 24.15
CA SER A 16 6.98 1.93 25.53
C SER A 16 8.40 1.37 25.46
N VAL A 17 9.37 2.28 25.50
CA VAL A 17 10.79 1.96 25.69
C VAL A 17 11.02 1.65 27.17
N ALA A 18 11.39 0.40 27.46
CA ALA A 18 12.00 0.04 28.73
C ALA A 18 13.54 0.02 28.56
N LEU A 19 14.21 0.75 29.45
CA LEU A 19 15.67 0.87 29.62
C LEU A 19 16.34 -0.47 29.96
N ALA A 20 17.56 -0.70 29.42
CA ALA A 20 18.80 -0.98 30.18
C ALA A 20 19.87 -1.83 29.42
N GLN A 21 20.93 -1.13 29.01
CA GLN A 21 22.37 -1.39 29.31
C GLN A 21 23.14 -2.66 28.79
N PRO A 22 24.50 -2.60 28.75
CA PRO A 22 25.33 -3.06 27.63
C PRO A 22 26.23 -4.29 27.91
N SER A 23 26.78 -4.94 26.86
CA SER A 23 28.15 -5.51 26.91
C SER A 23 28.69 -6.10 25.60
N LYS A 24 29.93 -5.66 25.30
CA LYS A 24 31.15 -6.42 24.92
C LYS A 24 31.25 -7.19 23.59
N LYS A 25 32.13 -6.62 22.74
CA LYS A 25 33.33 -7.19 22.09
C LYS A 25 33.20 -8.49 21.25
N GLY A 26 33.46 -8.30 19.95
CA GLY A 26 34.57 -8.97 19.26
C GLY A 26 34.21 -10.11 18.30
N VAL A 27 34.58 -9.96 17.02
CA VAL A 27 35.43 -10.87 16.21
C VAL A 27 35.23 -10.55 14.72
N LYS A 28 36.36 -10.42 14.00
CA LYS A 28 36.47 -10.18 12.55
C LYS A 28 35.85 -11.30 11.72
N SER A 29 35.20 -10.94 10.61
CA SER A 29 35.12 -11.81 9.42
C SER A 29 35.22 -10.97 8.14
N ASN A 30 36.03 -11.48 7.22
CA ASN A 30 36.48 -10.86 5.99
C ASN A 30 35.59 -11.29 4.81
N SER A 31 35.48 -10.40 3.82
CA SER A 31 35.14 -10.66 2.42
C SER A 31 33.77 -11.29 2.10
N GLY A 32 32.83 -10.41 1.77
CA GLY A 32 31.60 -10.73 1.06
C GLY A 32 30.80 -9.46 0.89
N SER A 33 31.05 -8.72 -0.20
CA SER A 33 30.27 -7.54 -0.57
C SER A 33 28.83 -7.96 -0.89
N ARG A 34 28.00 -8.06 0.15
CA ARG A 34 26.57 -7.79 0.08
C ARG A 34 26.40 -6.51 0.85
N ASN A 35 26.32 -5.41 0.11
CA ASN A 35 25.85 -4.14 0.64
C ASN A 35 24.45 -4.37 1.24
N ASN A 36 24.39 -4.70 2.52
CA ASN A 36 23.28 -4.32 3.38
C ASN A 36 23.37 -2.81 3.56
N SER A 37 23.25 -2.07 2.45
CA SER A 37 22.95 -0.65 2.53
C SER A 37 21.61 -0.60 3.24
N ALA A 38 21.57 0.04 4.40
CA ALA A 38 20.31 0.36 5.06
C ALA A 38 19.33 0.87 3.99
N ALA A 39 18.15 0.25 3.89
CA ALA A 39 17.18 0.64 2.88
C ALA A 39 16.85 2.12 3.10
N THR A 40 17.06 2.95 2.08
CA THR A 40 16.76 4.38 2.20
C THR A 40 15.24 4.57 2.09
N PRO A 41 14.69 5.66 2.66
CA PRO A 41 13.26 5.95 2.54
C PRO A 41 12.76 5.96 1.09
N GLU A 42 13.53 6.55 0.18
CA GLU A 42 13.21 6.65 -1.24
C GLU A 42 13.10 5.25 -1.87
N LYS A 43 14.06 4.37 -1.57
CA LYS A 43 14.04 3.00 -2.07
C LYS A 43 12.85 2.20 -1.55
N VAL A 44 12.49 2.39 -0.28
CA VAL A 44 11.32 1.70 0.29
C VAL A 44 10.01 2.23 -0.29
N ALA A 45 9.91 3.54 -0.51
CA ALA A 45 8.78 4.16 -1.22
C ALA A 45 8.64 3.57 -2.63
N ASP A 46 9.72 3.53 -3.39
CA ASP A 46 9.76 2.96 -4.75
C ASP A 46 9.37 1.49 -4.76
N GLU A 47 9.88 0.69 -3.83
CA GLU A 47 9.56 -0.74 -3.76
C GLU A 47 8.09 -0.99 -3.45
N LEU A 48 7.50 -0.23 -2.52
CA LEU A 48 6.08 -0.31 -2.21
C LEU A 48 5.22 0.13 -3.40
N CYS A 49 5.56 1.28 -3.97
CA CYS A 49 4.92 1.88 -5.13
C CYS A 49 4.89 0.92 -6.33
N ASN A 50 6.04 0.35 -6.69
CA ASN A 50 6.14 -0.61 -7.76
C ASN A 50 5.37 -1.91 -7.47
N CYS A 51 5.41 -2.40 -6.23
CA CYS A 51 4.68 -3.61 -5.86
C CYS A 51 3.16 -3.44 -6.05
N ILE A 52 2.61 -2.35 -5.53
CA ILE A 52 1.18 -2.06 -5.65
C ILE A 52 0.81 -1.76 -7.11
N ASN A 53 1.60 -0.94 -7.80
CA ASN A 53 1.33 -0.65 -9.22
C ASN A 53 1.31 -1.93 -10.07
N ASN A 54 2.26 -2.84 -9.84
CA ASN A 54 2.29 -4.14 -10.51
C ASN A 54 1.08 -4.99 -10.16
N PHE A 55 0.64 -4.98 -8.89
CA PHE A 55 -0.60 -5.63 -8.50
C PHE A 55 -1.80 -5.08 -9.25
N PHE A 56 -1.92 -3.78 -9.49
CA PHE A 56 -3.03 -3.19 -10.23
C PHE A 56 -2.90 -3.29 -11.76
N ASN A 57 -1.68 -3.39 -12.30
CA ASN A 57 -1.43 -3.52 -13.75
C ASN A 57 -2.02 -4.80 -14.35
N GLN A 58 -2.35 -5.80 -13.52
CA GLN A 58 -2.92 -7.06 -13.97
C GLN A 58 -4.44 -7.01 -14.23
N TYR A 59 -5.09 -5.88 -13.93
CA TYR A 59 -6.54 -5.72 -14.05
C TYR A 59 -6.91 -4.55 -14.97
N HIS A 60 -8.19 -4.49 -15.34
CA HIS A 60 -8.74 -3.39 -16.10
C HIS A 60 -8.48 -2.02 -15.44
N PRO A 61 -8.04 -0.99 -16.18
CA PRO A 61 -7.67 0.31 -15.63
C PRO A 61 -8.81 1.03 -14.90
N SER A 62 -10.07 0.69 -15.20
CA SER A 62 -11.23 1.23 -14.49
C SER A 62 -11.24 0.92 -12.99
N ILE A 63 -10.56 -0.13 -12.53
CA ILE A 63 -10.41 -0.43 -11.09
C ILE A 63 -9.54 0.63 -10.39
N ARG A 64 -8.50 1.15 -11.06
CA ARG A 64 -7.72 2.27 -10.52
C ARG A 64 -8.55 3.54 -10.46
N GLN A 65 -9.32 3.81 -11.52
CA GLN A 65 -10.21 4.97 -11.53
C GLN A 65 -11.27 4.88 -10.44
N TYR A 66 -11.79 3.68 -10.17
CA TYR A 66 -12.73 3.46 -9.08
C TYR A 66 -12.14 3.85 -7.71
N ILE A 67 -10.88 3.50 -7.43
CA ILE A 67 -10.21 3.86 -6.17
C ILE A 67 -10.03 5.38 -6.05
N ASP A 68 -9.63 6.04 -7.13
CA ASP A 68 -9.52 7.51 -7.19
C ASP A 68 -10.88 8.20 -6.99
N ASP A 69 -11.93 7.65 -7.61
CA ASP A 69 -13.30 8.13 -7.46
C ASP A 69 -13.82 7.92 -6.03
N MET A 70 -13.42 6.84 -5.34
CA MET A 70 -13.80 6.62 -3.93
C MET A 70 -13.28 7.72 -3.02
N LEU A 71 -12.07 8.24 -3.27
CA LEU A 71 -11.51 9.37 -2.52
C LEU A 71 -12.20 10.68 -2.85
N SER A 72 -12.44 10.92 -4.14
CA SER A 72 -12.91 12.22 -4.62
C SER A 72 -14.42 12.40 -4.45
N LEU A 73 -15.20 11.32 -4.62
CA LEU A 73 -16.67 11.34 -4.68
C LEU A 73 -17.33 10.57 -3.53
N GLY A 74 -16.57 9.75 -2.80
CA GLY A 74 -17.09 8.79 -1.83
C GLY A 74 -17.49 7.45 -2.47
N GLU A 75 -17.58 6.41 -1.64
CA GLU A 75 -17.78 5.02 -2.07
C GLU A 75 -19.05 4.81 -2.93
N GLU A 76 -20.18 5.38 -2.52
CA GLU A 76 -21.46 5.21 -3.22
C GLU A 76 -21.44 5.80 -4.64
N LYS A 77 -20.99 7.06 -4.78
CA LYS A 77 -20.90 7.74 -6.08
C LYS A 77 -19.83 7.14 -6.98
N ALA A 78 -18.72 6.68 -6.39
CA ALA A 78 -17.69 5.96 -7.15
C ALA A 78 -18.25 4.65 -7.73
N LEU A 79 -19.06 3.92 -6.97
CA LEU A 79 -19.66 2.67 -7.42
C LEU A 79 -20.66 2.91 -8.55
N GLU A 80 -21.54 3.90 -8.39
CA GLU A 80 -22.49 4.31 -9.43
C GLU A 80 -21.75 4.68 -10.74
N LYS A 81 -20.72 5.53 -10.63
CA LYS A 81 -19.91 5.95 -11.79
C LYS A 81 -19.20 4.76 -12.44
N PHE A 82 -18.66 3.84 -11.65
CA PHE A 82 -18.00 2.63 -12.15
C PHE A 82 -18.99 1.72 -12.89
N GLN A 83 -20.18 1.48 -12.35
CA GLN A 83 -21.23 0.69 -13.01
C GLN A 83 -21.69 1.32 -14.32
N ASN A 84 -21.92 2.64 -14.33
CA ASN A 84 -22.28 3.38 -15.54
C ASN A 84 -21.19 3.30 -16.61
N TYR A 85 -19.92 3.40 -16.21
CA TYR A 85 -18.79 3.19 -17.11
C TYR A 85 -18.81 1.78 -17.71
N LEU A 86 -18.96 0.73 -16.88
CA LEU A 86 -19.03 -0.65 -17.37
C LEU A 86 -20.18 -0.87 -18.37
N MET A 87 -21.34 -0.25 -18.16
CA MET A 87 -22.48 -0.33 -19.08
C MET A 87 -22.25 0.41 -20.41
N SER A 88 -21.36 1.40 -20.42
CA SER A 88 -21.00 2.15 -21.64
C SER A 88 -19.96 1.46 -22.52
N LEU A 89 -19.30 0.41 -22.00
CA LEU A 89 -18.25 -0.30 -22.72
C LEU A 89 -18.83 -1.25 -23.79
N PRO A 90 -18.09 -1.51 -24.88
CA PRO A 90 -18.37 -2.61 -25.79
C PRO A 90 -18.41 -3.96 -25.04
N GLU A 91 -19.26 -4.90 -25.48
CA GLU A 91 -19.55 -6.16 -24.77
C GLU A 91 -18.29 -6.96 -24.38
N ASN A 92 -17.30 -7.04 -25.28
CA ASN A 92 -16.04 -7.74 -25.04
C ASN A 92 -15.18 -7.07 -23.94
N GLU A 93 -15.15 -5.74 -23.93
CA GLU A 93 -14.40 -4.95 -22.94
C GLU A 93 -15.13 -4.91 -21.60
N GLN A 94 -16.45 -4.78 -21.63
CA GLN A 94 -17.32 -4.89 -20.47
C GLN A 94 -17.12 -6.22 -19.75
N LYS A 95 -17.18 -7.35 -20.49
CA LYS A 95 -16.96 -8.69 -19.92
C LYS A 95 -15.60 -8.77 -19.23
N LYS A 96 -14.53 -8.32 -19.89
CA LYS A 96 -13.18 -8.30 -19.33
C LYS A 96 -13.11 -7.46 -18.06
N ALA A 97 -13.67 -6.25 -18.06
CA ALA A 97 -13.65 -5.36 -16.91
C ALA A 97 -14.42 -5.93 -15.71
N VAL A 98 -15.54 -6.62 -15.96
CA VAL A 98 -16.31 -7.33 -14.91
C VAL A 98 -15.52 -8.52 -14.36
N ASP A 99 -14.95 -9.35 -15.23
CA ASP A 99 -14.14 -10.51 -14.82
C ASP A 99 -12.92 -10.06 -13.98
N ASP A 100 -12.25 -8.98 -14.40
CA ASP A 100 -11.13 -8.38 -13.68
C ASP A 100 -11.56 -7.80 -12.33
N ALA A 101 -12.74 -7.15 -12.24
CA ALA A 101 -13.27 -6.63 -10.98
C ALA A 101 -13.59 -7.76 -9.99
N GLN A 102 -14.19 -8.86 -10.47
CA GLN A 102 -14.44 -10.05 -9.65
C GLN A 102 -13.14 -10.70 -9.17
N LYS A 103 -12.14 -10.82 -10.07
CA LYS A 103 -10.83 -11.36 -9.73
C LYS A 103 -10.11 -10.46 -8.72
N PHE A 104 -10.16 -9.14 -8.90
CA PHE A 104 -9.61 -8.17 -7.96
C PHE A 104 -10.21 -8.34 -6.56
N SER A 105 -11.55 -8.43 -6.45
CA SER A 105 -12.22 -8.66 -5.15
C SER A 105 -11.69 -9.92 -4.46
N LYS A 106 -11.60 -11.03 -5.19
CA LYS A 106 -11.08 -12.31 -4.67
C LYS A 106 -9.61 -12.21 -4.26
N ASP A 107 -8.80 -11.53 -5.05
CA ASP A 107 -7.37 -11.36 -4.78
C ASP A 107 -7.12 -10.48 -3.55
N VAL A 108 -7.93 -9.44 -3.36
CA VAL A 108 -7.90 -8.60 -2.15
C VAL A 108 -8.38 -9.38 -0.92
N GLU A 109 -9.47 -10.13 -1.03
CA GLU A 109 -9.98 -10.99 0.05
C GLU A 109 -8.98 -12.08 0.44
N ALA A 110 -8.27 -12.63 -0.55
CA ALA A 110 -7.18 -13.59 -0.33
C ALA A 110 -5.90 -12.93 0.25
N GLY A 111 -5.88 -11.62 0.43
CA GLY A 111 -4.75 -10.89 0.98
C GLY A 111 -3.55 -10.78 0.05
N LYS A 112 -3.71 -10.94 -1.28
CA LYS A 112 -2.59 -10.82 -2.22
C LYS A 112 -1.95 -9.43 -2.21
N LEU A 113 -2.76 -8.39 -2.01
CA LEU A 113 -2.26 -7.03 -1.82
C LEU A 113 -1.43 -6.89 -0.53
N ASN A 114 -1.74 -7.67 0.51
CA ASN A 114 -1.03 -7.62 1.79
C ASN A 114 0.44 -8.03 1.65
N ILE A 115 0.81 -8.80 0.62
CA ILE A 115 2.21 -9.16 0.36
C ILE A 115 3.07 -7.91 0.18
N CYS A 116 2.59 -6.92 -0.59
CA CYS A 116 3.28 -5.65 -0.77
C CYS A 116 3.40 -4.88 0.54
N ILE A 117 2.32 -4.88 1.31
CA ILE A 117 2.21 -4.15 2.57
C ILE A 117 3.10 -4.77 3.67
N ASP A 118 3.15 -6.10 3.76
CA ASP A 118 3.97 -6.82 4.72
C ASP A 118 5.46 -6.65 4.40
N LYS A 119 5.82 -6.63 3.11
CA LYS A 119 7.18 -6.30 2.69
C LYS A 119 7.57 -4.89 3.10
N PHE A 120 6.67 -3.92 2.94
CA PHE A 120 6.86 -2.55 3.41
C PHE A 120 7.02 -2.51 4.94
N LYS A 121 6.10 -3.14 5.69
CA LYS A 121 6.18 -3.22 7.17
C LYS A 121 7.51 -3.78 7.66
N ASN A 122 7.99 -4.85 7.03
CA ASN A 122 9.28 -5.47 7.37
C ASN A 122 10.49 -4.57 7.08
N SER A 123 10.35 -3.65 6.14
CA SER A 123 11.39 -2.66 5.80
C SER A 123 11.30 -1.45 6.74
N ALA A 124 10.09 -0.95 6.97
CA ALA A 124 9.80 0.18 7.85
C ALA A 124 10.10 -0.12 9.33
N SER A 125 9.94 -1.36 9.79
CA SER A 125 10.26 -1.75 11.19
C SER A 125 11.74 -1.61 11.53
N LYS A 126 12.61 -1.46 10.53
CA LYS A 126 14.05 -1.24 10.68
C LYS A 126 14.43 0.23 10.53
N MET A 127 13.45 1.09 10.27
CA MET A 127 13.62 2.53 10.09
C MET A 127 13.27 3.28 11.38
N THR A 128 13.90 4.43 11.57
CA THR A 128 13.44 5.41 12.56
C THR A 128 12.11 6.03 12.13
N GLU A 129 11.37 6.61 13.07
CA GLU A 129 10.12 7.33 12.79
C GLU A 129 10.31 8.42 11.73
N ALA A 130 11.39 9.21 11.82
CA ALA A 130 11.70 10.24 10.82
C ALA A 130 11.97 9.66 9.42
N GLN A 131 12.57 8.47 9.34
CA GLN A 131 12.78 7.78 8.06
C GLN A 131 11.48 7.20 7.50
N ALA A 132 10.63 6.62 8.36
CA ALA A 132 9.31 6.13 7.96
C ALA A 132 8.41 7.29 7.47
N GLN A 133 8.45 8.44 8.13
CA GLN A 133 7.74 9.64 7.66
C GLN A 133 8.24 10.08 6.28
N ARG A 134 9.55 10.09 6.06
CA ARG A 134 10.09 10.39 4.72
C ARG A 134 9.60 9.42 3.65
N VAL A 135 9.36 8.15 3.96
CA VAL A 135 8.76 7.21 2.99
C VAL A 135 7.39 7.72 2.56
N LEU A 136 6.55 8.16 3.50
CA LEU A 136 5.23 8.71 3.21
C LEU A 136 5.33 9.98 2.36
N ASP A 137 6.24 10.89 2.72
CA ASP A 137 6.47 12.12 1.96
C ASP A 137 6.90 11.83 0.51
N GLU A 138 7.73 10.81 0.28
CA GLU A 138 8.15 10.42 -1.07
C GLU A 138 7.01 9.77 -1.87
N LEU A 139 6.14 8.99 -1.23
CA LEU A 139 4.95 8.44 -1.87
C LEU A 139 3.96 9.53 -2.30
N GLU A 140 3.76 10.55 -1.46
CA GLU A 140 2.87 11.68 -1.77
C GLU A 140 3.41 12.55 -2.90
N LYS A 141 4.72 12.83 -2.92
CA LYS A 141 5.34 13.68 -3.95
C LYS A 141 5.41 13.03 -5.31
N SER A 142 5.46 11.70 -5.37
CA SER A 142 5.66 10.95 -6.61
C SER A 142 4.34 10.68 -7.33
N PRO A 143 4.09 11.24 -8.53
CA PRO A 143 2.86 10.97 -9.28
C PRO A 143 2.71 9.50 -9.66
N ALA A 144 3.84 8.79 -9.82
CA ALA A 144 3.85 7.35 -10.08
C ALA A 144 3.29 6.53 -8.90
N CYS A 145 3.30 7.09 -7.69
CA CYS A 145 2.86 6.45 -6.47
C CYS A 145 1.51 6.97 -5.97
N LYS A 146 0.83 7.80 -6.77
CA LYS A 146 -0.49 8.35 -6.46
C LYS A 146 -1.47 7.27 -5.99
N LEU A 147 -1.52 6.11 -6.67
CA LEU A 147 -2.41 5.02 -6.28
C LEU A 147 -2.13 4.47 -4.86
N VAL A 148 -0.86 4.44 -4.46
CA VAL A 148 -0.46 3.99 -3.11
C VAL A 148 -0.83 5.03 -2.07
N ASP A 149 -0.53 6.29 -2.36
CA ASP A 149 -0.93 7.42 -1.51
C ASP A 149 -2.46 7.46 -1.32
N ASP A 150 -3.21 7.29 -2.40
CA ASP A 150 -4.67 7.20 -2.41
C ASP A 150 -5.18 6.05 -1.51
N LEU A 151 -4.58 4.86 -1.61
CA LEU A 151 -4.95 3.71 -0.77
C LEU A 151 -4.66 3.95 0.72
N ILE A 152 -3.54 4.63 1.03
CA ILE A 152 -3.21 5.01 2.41
C ILE A 152 -4.26 5.99 2.94
N LYS A 153 -4.61 7.02 2.16
CA LYS A 153 -5.62 8.02 2.52
C LYS A 153 -7.00 7.40 2.75
N LEU A 154 -7.42 6.45 1.90
CA LEU A 154 -8.68 5.71 2.09
C LEU A 154 -8.68 4.90 3.39
N GLY A 155 -7.54 4.28 3.73
CA GLY A 155 -7.39 3.54 4.98
C GLY A 155 -7.56 4.43 6.22
N ILE A 156 -7.02 5.65 6.18
CA ILE A 156 -7.11 6.62 7.29
C ILE A 156 -8.54 7.14 7.44
N GLN A 157 -9.21 7.53 6.35
CA GLN A 157 -10.57 8.08 6.40
C GLN A 157 -11.62 7.09 6.94
N LYS A 158 -11.40 5.78 6.78
CA LYS A 158 -12.30 4.75 7.33
C LYS A 158 -12.19 4.59 8.85
N GLU A 159 -11.09 5.05 9.47
CA GLU A 159 -10.91 4.97 10.92
C GLU A 159 -11.58 6.14 11.67
N GLU A 160 -11.71 7.33 11.05
CA GLU A 160 -12.36 8.49 11.69
C GLU A 160 -13.89 8.41 11.78
N LYS A 161 -14.52 7.54 10.98
CA LYS A 161 -15.98 7.34 10.95
C LYS A 161 -16.45 6.19 11.86
N LYS A 162 -15.60 5.69 12.76
CA LYS A 162 -15.89 4.56 13.64
C LYS A 162 -15.91 4.97 15.10
#